data_AF-A0A1G7DWL0-F1
#
_entry.id   AF-A0A1G7DWL0-F1
#
_cell.length_a   1.000
_cell.length_b   1.000
_cell.length_c   1.000
_cell.angle_alpha   90.00
_cell.angle_beta   90.00
_cell.angle_gamma   90.00
#
_symmetry.space_group_name_H-M   'P 1'
#
loop_
_entity.id
_entity.type
_entity.pdbx_description
1 polymer ?
#
loop_
_entity_poly.entity_id
_entity_poly.type
_entity_poly.pdbx_seq_one_letter_code
_entity_poly.pdbx_strand_id
1 'polypeptide(L)'
;MAHEHKLEIFRGLLKFKSNVSKIWGVFVLLSIITIVEVILGIIRPDFLVDHHFLAMRLLNWVFIILTLVKAYYITWDFMHMRDEKSGLRRSVIWTAIFLICYLVLILLIEGDYIYEVYKSGFIKFDF
;
A
#
# COMPACT_ATOMS: atom_id res chain seq x y z
N MET A 1 -6.48 -38.06 -7.52
CA MET A 1 -6.10 -37.75 -6.12
C MET A 1 -6.48 -36.31 -5.84
N ALA A 2 -7.33 -36.08 -4.84
CA ALA A 2 -7.98 -34.79 -4.60
C ALA A 2 -6.95 -33.71 -4.22
N HIS A 3 -6.85 -32.65 -5.03
CA HIS A 3 -6.07 -31.47 -4.69
C HIS A 3 -6.80 -30.70 -3.58
N GLU A 4 -6.30 -30.80 -2.35
CA GLU A 4 -6.78 -29.99 -1.23
C GLU A 4 -6.56 -28.50 -1.51
N HIS A 5 -7.66 -27.82 -1.79
CA HIS A 5 -7.69 -26.37 -2.00
C HIS A 5 -7.50 -25.68 -0.64
N LYS A 6 -6.26 -25.31 -0.30
CA LYS A 6 -5.89 -24.75 1.00
C LYS A 6 -6.46 -23.34 1.19
N LEU A 7 -7.67 -23.27 1.74
CA LEU A 7 -8.47 -22.07 2.01
C LEU A 7 -8.12 -21.44 3.38
N GLU A 8 -6.83 -21.21 3.63
CA GLU A 8 -6.37 -20.62 4.89
C GLU A 8 -5.98 -19.16 4.71
N ILE A 9 -6.50 -18.29 5.58
CA ILE A 9 -6.00 -16.94 5.84
C ILE A 9 -5.47 -16.93 7.29
N PHE A 10 -4.44 -16.12 7.60
CA PHE A 10 -3.77 -16.05 8.90
C PHE A 10 -3.20 -17.38 9.40
N ARG A 11 -2.33 -18.05 8.62
CA ARG A 11 -1.65 -19.29 9.08
C ARG A 11 -2.61 -20.37 9.63
N GLY A 12 -3.87 -20.42 9.15
CA GLY A 12 -4.85 -21.47 9.52
C GLY A 12 -5.91 -21.09 10.58
N LEU A 13 -5.97 -19.84 11.04
CA LEU A 13 -6.91 -19.41 12.10
C LEU A 13 -8.38 -19.29 11.65
N LEU A 14 -8.62 -19.01 10.37
CA LEU A 14 -9.96 -18.95 9.78
C LEU A 14 -10.02 -19.89 8.58
N LYS A 15 -10.72 -21.02 8.74
CA LYS A 15 -11.03 -21.96 7.64
C LYS A 15 -12.37 -21.59 7.04
N PHE A 16 -12.36 -21.18 5.78
CA PHE A 16 -13.59 -20.84 5.06
C PHE A 16 -14.11 -22.06 4.31
N LYS A 17 -15.42 -22.31 4.43
CA LYS A 17 -16.11 -23.43 3.77
C LYS A 17 -16.22 -23.22 2.25
N SER A 18 -16.13 -21.98 1.77
CA SER A 18 -16.26 -21.61 0.35
C SER A 18 -15.44 -20.36 -0.01
N ASN A 19 -15.11 -20.21 -1.31
CA ASN A 19 -14.44 -19.02 -1.85
C ASN A 19 -15.25 -17.73 -1.57
N VAL A 20 -16.57 -17.80 -1.65
CA VAL A 20 -17.47 -16.67 -1.36
C VAL A 20 -17.37 -16.22 0.10
N SER A 21 -17.33 -17.17 1.04
CA SER A 21 -17.19 -16.88 2.47
C SER A 21 -15.82 -16.28 2.79
N LYS A 22 -14.77 -16.74 2.10
CA LYS A 22 -13.42 -16.17 2.20
C LYS A 22 -13.38 -14.71 1.73
N ILE A 23 -13.98 -14.40 0.58
CA ILE A 23 -14.05 -13.04 0.04
C ILE A 23 -14.78 -12.10 1.01
N TRP A 24 -15.91 -12.55 1.56
CA TRP A 24 -16.65 -11.76 2.56
C TRP A 24 -15.84 -11.51 3.85
N GLY A 25 -15.09 -12.52 4.31
CA GLY A 25 -14.20 -12.36 5.47
C GLY A 25 -13.09 -11.33 5.23
N VAL A 26 -12.44 -11.37 4.06
CA VAL A 26 -11.40 -10.42 3.68
C VAL A 26 -11.97 -9.02 3.47
N PHE A 27 -13.15 -8.91 2.86
CA PHE A 27 -13.84 -7.65 2.67
C PHE A 27 -14.12 -6.93 4.00
N VAL A 28 -14.66 -7.65 4.99
CA VAL A 28 -14.93 -7.09 6.32
C VAL A 28 -13.64 -6.66 7.01
N LEU A 29 -12.59 -7.47 6.93
CA LEU A 29 -11.28 -7.12 7.48
C LEU A 29 -10.70 -5.84 6.85
N LEU A 30 -10.76 -5.74 5.52
CA LEU A 30 -10.29 -4.56 4.80
C LEU A 30 -11.15 -3.31 5.08
N SER A 31 -12.46 -3.48 5.26
CA SER A 31 -13.35 -2.41 5.69
C SER A 31 -12.96 -1.88 7.07
N ILE A 32 -12.72 -2.77 8.04
CA ILE A 32 -12.27 -2.39 9.39
C ILE A 32 -10.95 -1.64 9.33
N ILE A 33 -9.94 -2.15 8.61
CA ILE A 33 -8.64 -1.49 8.45
C ILE A 33 -8.82 -0.08 7.88
N THR A 34 -9.66 0.05 6.85
CA THR A 34 -9.91 1.34 6.19
C THR A 34 -10.65 2.32 7.11
N ILE A 35 -11.63 1.86 7.89
CA ILE A 35 -12.31 2.68 8.89
C ILE A 35 -11.32 3.18 9.94
N VAL A 36 -10.44 2.29 10.45
CA VAL A 36 -9.40 2.67 11.41
C VAL A 36 -8.47 3.73 10.84
N GLU A 37 -8.03 3.59 9.58
CA GLU A 37 -7.22 4.62 8.92
C GLU A 37 -7.93 5.97 8.82
N VAL A 38 -9.20 5.98 8.40
CA VAL A 38 -9.97 7.23 8.29
C VAL A 38 -10.13 7.88 9.67
N ILE A 39 -10.45 7.09 10.70
CA ILE A 39 -10.56 7.58 12.09
C ILE A 39 -9.23 8.19 12.55
N LEU A 40 -8.10 7.48 12.35
CA LEU A 40 -6.77 7.98 12.70
C LEU A 40 -6.41 9.25 11.90
N GLY A 41 -6.86 9.35 10.65
CA GLY A 41 -6.64 10.51 9.79
C GLY A 41 -7.44 11.75 10.17
N ILE A 42 -8.62 11.55 10.76
CA ILE A 42 -9.47 12.64 11.27
C ILE A 42 -9.00 13.08 12.66
N ILE A 43 -8.87 12.13 13.59
CA ILE A 43 -8.55 12.43 15.01
C ILE A 43 -7.12 12.92 15.14
N ARG A 44 -6.18 12.36 14.37
CA ARG A 44 -4.74 12.69 14.40
C ARG A 44 -4.19 12.85 15.83
N PRO A 45 -4.23 11.77 16.64
CA PRO A 45 -3.89 11.84 18.06
C PRO A 45 -2.47 12.37 18.29
N ASP A 46 -2.32 13.27 19.25
CA ASP A 46 -1.08 14.04 19.52
C ASP A 46 0.16 13.14 19.64
N PHE A 47 0.05 11.98 20.30
CA PHE A 47 1.14 11.01 20.39
C PHE A 47 1.70 10.56 19.03
N LEU A 48 0.84 10.33 18.01
CA LEU A 48 1.30 9.94 16.67
C LEU A 48 1.80 11.12 15.84
N VAL A 49 1.52 12.34 16.30
CA VAL A 49 1.83 13.61 15.62
C VAL A 49 3.15 14.19 16.11
N ASP A 50 3.36 14.19 17.43
CA ASP A 50 4.47 14.85 18.08
C ASP A 50 5.76 14.02 17.97
N HIS A 51 5.61 12.71 17.89
CA HIS A 51 6.74 11.80 17.68
C HIS A 51 7.10 11.68 16.21
N HIS A 52 8.33 12.08 15.91
CA HIS A 52 8.92 12.00 14.58
C HIS A 52 9.88 10.81 14.51
N PHE A 53 9.74 10.01 13.47
CA PHE A 53 10.63 8.88 13.17
C PHE A 53 11.09 8.98 11.72
N LEU A 54 12.41 8.97 11.50
CA LEU A 54 13.02 9.09 10.17
C LEU A 54 12.47 10.30 9.38
N ALA A 55 12.51 11.49 9.99
CA ALA A 55 12.06 12.76 9.43
C ALA A 55 10.55 12.88 9.12
N MET A 56 9.73 11.86 9.44
CA MET A 56 8.28 11.89 9.25
C MET A 56 7.54 11.60 10.56
N ARG A 57 6.31 12.12 10.69
CA ARG A 57 5.45 11.85 11.85
C ARG A 57 5.12 10.35 11.92
N LEU A 58 5.04 9.78 13.12
CA LEU A 58 4.65 8.37 13.31
C LEU A 58 3.30 8.04 12.65
N LEU A 59 2.39 9.01 12.61
CA LEU A 59 1.12 8.88 11.90
C LEU A 59 1.33 8.46 10.43
N ASN A 60 2.28 9.08 9.72
CA ASN A 60 2.54 8.77 8.31
C ASN A 60 3.06 7.34 8.14
N TRP A 61 3.90 6.87 9.06
CA TRP A 61 4.39 5.50 9.07
C TRP A 61 3.25 4.49 9.22
N VAL A 62 2.31 4.75 10.13
CA VAL A 62 1.12 3.90 10.30
C VAL A 62 0.31 3.86 9.01
N PHE A 63 0.08 4.99 8.35
CA PHE A 63 -0.64 5.04 7.08
C PHE A 63 0.05 4.25 5.95
N ILE A 64 1.37 4.38 5.83
CA ILE A 64 2.14 3.64 4.82
C ILE A 64 2.00 2.13 5.08
N ILE A 65 2.17 1.68 6.32
CA ILE A 65 2.08 0.27 6.69
C ILE A 65 0.66 -0.26 6.44
N LEU A 66 -0.37 0.44 6.92
CA LEU A 66 -1.76 0.01 6.72
C LEU A 66 -2.13 -0.03 5.23
N THR A 67 -1.64 0.92 4.43
CA THR A 67 -1.83 0.92 2.97
C THR A 67 -1.17 -0.28 2.30
N LEU A 68 0.07 -0.63 2.67
CA LEU A 68 0.75 -1.82 2.15
C LEU A 68 0.04 -3.12 2.54
N VAL A 69 -0.42 -3.21 3.79
CA VAL A 69 -1.18 -4.36 4.29
C VAL A 69 -2.48 -4.53 3.48
N LYS A 70 -3.23 -3.45 3.24
CA LYS A 70 -4.43 -3.49 2.40
C LYS A 70 -4.12 -3.95 0.98
N ALA A 71 -3.10 -3.35 0.35
CA ALA A 71 -2.69 -3.69 -1.01
C ALA A 71 -2.36 -5.19 -1.13
N TYR A 72 -1.64 -5.73 -0.15
CA TYR A 72 -1.35 -7.16 -0.09
C TYR A 72 -2.62 -8.02 -0.08
N TYR A 73 -3.56 -7.77 0.84
CA TYR A 73 -4.80 -8.53 0.93
C TYR A 73 -5.69 -8.39 -0.32
N ILE A 74 -5.73 -7.19 -0.93
CA ILE A 74 -6.49 -6.98 -2.17
C ILE A 74 -5.90 -7.83 -3.29
N THR A 75 -4.60 -7.75 -3.51
CA THR A 75 -3.92 -8.47 -4.58
C THR A 75 -3.99 -9.98 -4.37
N TRP A 76 -3.83 -10.46 -3.13
CA TRP A 76 -3.88 -11.89 -2.86
C TRP A 76 -5.28 -12.48 -3.01
N ASP A 77 -6.29 -11.85 -2.40
CA ASP A 77 -7.62 -12.44 -2.23
C ASP A 77 -8.68 -11.94 -3.24
N PHE A 78 -8.67 -10.67 -3.64
CA PHE A 78 -9.60 -10.18 -4.67
C PHE A 78 -9.09 -10.42 -6.08
N MET A 79 -7.80 -10.20 -6.32
CA MET A 79 -7.19 -10.44 -7.64
C MET A 79 -6.74 -11.89 -7.82
N HIS A 80 -7.00 -12.77 -6.85
CA HIS A 80 -6.69 -14.21 -6.89
C HIS A 80 -5.21 -14.55 -7.18
N MET A 81 -4.30 -13.59 -7.00
CA MET A 81 -2.88 -13.78 -7.33
C MET A 81 -2.18 -14.88 -6.52
N ARG A 82 -2.79 -15.31 -5.41
CA ARG A 82 -2.30 -16.44 -4.62
C ARG A 82 -2.34 -17.76 -5.38
N ASP A 83 -3.47 -18.01 -6.04
CA ASP A 83 -3.79 -19.31 -6.62
C ASP A 83 -3.32 -19.38 -8.10
N GLU A 84 -2.65 -18.33 -8.57
CA GLU A 84 -2.07 -18.19 -9.91
C GLU A 84 -0.64 -18.77 -10.05
N LYS A 85 -0.23 -19.01 -11.29
CA LYS A 85 1.13 -19.52 -11.57
C LYS A 85 2.19 -18.56 -11.06
N SER A 86 3.26 -19.10 -10.49
CA SER A 86 4.37 -18.32 -9.92
C SER A 86 4.99 -17.32 -10.90
N GLY A 87 5.00 -17.65 -12.20
CA GLY A 87 5.47 -16.76 -13.27
C GLY A 87 4.61 -15.52 -13.41
N LEU A 88 3.29 -15.66 -13.48
CA LEU A 88 2.34 -14.54 -13.55
C LEU A 88 2.46 -13.67 -12.30
N ARG A 89 2.52 -14.30 -11.12
CA ARG A 89 2.68 -13.57 -9.86
C ARG A 89 3.94 -12.72 -9.80
N ARG A 90 5.07 -13.27 -10.24
CA ARG A 90 6.34 -12.54 -10.29
C ARG A 90 6.29 -11.40 -11.32
N SER A 91 5.71 -11.64 -12.49
CA SER A 91 5.60 -10.60 -13.53
C SER A 91 4.89 -9.35 -13.01
N VAL A 92 3.74 -9.52 -12.37
CA VAL A 92 2.96 -8.38 -11.84
C VAL A 92 3.69 -7.68 -10.70
N ILE A 93 4.19 -8.43 -9.70
CA ILE A 93 4.82 -7.85 -8.51
C ILE A 93 6.12 -7.13 -8.87
N TRP A 94 6.99 -7.75 -9.67
CA TRP A 94 8.27 -7.14 -10.06
C TRP A 94 8.05 -5.90 -10.93
N THR A 95 7.10 -5.96 -11.86
CA THR A 95 6.78 -4.79 -12.70
C THR A 95 6.23 -3.65 -11.86
N ALA A 96 5.33 -3.92 -10.90
CA ALA A 96 4.79 -2.90 -10.02
C ALA A 96 5.88 -2.23 -9.16
N ILE A 97 6.77 -3.03 -8.56
CA ILE A 97 7.90 -2.52 -7.76
C ILE A 97 8.83 -1.66 -8.64
N PHE A 98 9.21 -2.18 -9.81
CA PHE A 98 10.05 -1.45 -10.76
C PHE A 98 9.42 -0.11 -11.14
N LEU A 99 8.13 -0.10 -11.46
CA LEU A 99 7.42 1.10 -11.88
C LEU A 99 7.31 2.13 -10.76
N ILE A 100 7.06 1.70 -9.52
CA ILE A 100 7.03 2.60 -8.34
C ILE A 100 8.42 3.22 -8.12
N CYS A 101 9.48 2.42 -8.12
CA CYS A 101 10.85 2.92 -7.95
C CYS A 101 11.25 3.88 -9.08
N TYR A 102 10.89 3.55 -10.33
CA TYR A 102 11.16 4.38 -11.50
C TYR A 102 10.39 5.71 -11.45
N LEU A 103 9.12 5.69 -11.03
CA LEU A 103 8.31 6.88 -10.85
C LEU A 103 8.91 7.81 -9.78
N VAL A 104 9.30 7.25 -8.62
CA VAL A 104 9.97 8.02 -7.56
C VAL A 104 11.27 8.65 -8.08
N LEU A 105 12.06 7.90 -8.85
CA LEU A 105 13.30 8.42 -9.44
C LEU A 105 13.04 9.60 -10.38
N ILE A 106 12.08 9.49 -11.31
CA ILE A 106 11.74 10.60 -12.21
C ILE A 106 11.28 11.82 -11.43
N LEU A 107 10.38 11.64 -10.45
CA LEU A 107 9.86 12.75 -9.65
C LEU A 107 10.96 13.48 -8.87
N LEU A 108 11.98 12.75 -8.39
CA LEU A 108 13.12 13.37 -7.71
C LEU A 108 14.03 14.13 -8.67
N ILE A 109 14.33 13.58 -9.85
CA ILE A 109 15.15 14.26 -10.86
C ILE A 109 14.46 15.52 -11.38
N GLU A 110 13.19 15.40 -11.78
CA GLU A 110 12.41 16.53 -12.28
C GLU A 110 12.17 17.58 -11.18
N GLY A 111 11.92 17.14 -9.94
CA GLY A 111 11.76 18.03 -8.80
C GLY A 111 13.03 18.85 -8.51
N ASP A 112 14.20 18.21 -8.59
CA ASP A 112 15.50 18.87 -8.40
C ASP A 112 15.80 19.85 -9.55
N TYR A 113 15.56 19.43 -10.80
CA TYR A 113 15.72 20.30 -11.97
C TYR A 113 14.84 21.56 -11.88
N ILE A 114 13.56 21.39 -11.51
CA ILE A 114 12.64 22.52 -11.30
C ILE A 114 13.17 23.43 -10.18
N TYR A 115 13.62 22.86 -9.06
CA TYR A 115 14.19 23.62 -7.95
C TYR A 115 15.41 24.46 -8.37
N GLU A 116 16.33 23.90 -9.15
CA GLU A 116 17.49 24.63 -9.66
C GLU A 116 17.10 25.77 -10.61
N VAL A 117 16.13 25.55 -11.48
CA VAL A 117 15.61 26.60 -12.38
C VAL A 117 14.97 27.74 -11.58
N TYR A 118 14.20 27.46 -10.53
CA TYR A 118 13.65 28.50 -9.65
C TYR A 118 14.73 29.26 -8.86
N LYS A 119 15.82 28.58 -8.48
CA LYS A 119 16.91 29.17 -7.69
C LYS A 119 17.88 30.01 -8.53
N SER A 120 18.16 29.59 -9.77
CA SER A 120 19.14 30.21 -10.66
C SER A 120 18.51 31.10 -11.74
N GLY A 121 17.21 30.93 -11.99
CA GLY A 121 16.44 31.72 -12.93
C GLY A 121 16.11 33.09 -12.37
N PHE A 122 16.51 34.15 -13.09
CA PHE A 122 16.01 35.49 -12.83
C PHE A 122 14.50 35.53 -13.08
N ILE A 123 13.70 35.78 -12.04
CA ILE A 123 12.28 36.13 -12.19
C ILE A 123 12.25 37.45 -12.97
N LYS A 124 12.01 37.36 -14.29
CA LYS A 124 12.02 38.52 -15.19
C LYS A 124 10.71 39.32 -15.18
N PHE A 125 9.66 38.79 -14.57
CA PHE A 125 8.38 39.48 -14.45
C PHE A 125 7.74 39.18 -13.09
N ASP A 126 7.79 40.18 -12.22
CA ASP A 126 6.88 40.36 -11.09
C ASP A 126 5.82 41.35 -11.62
N PHE A 127 4.54 40.94 -11.64
CA PHE A 127 3.42 41.81 -12.03
C PHE A 127 2.60 42.12 -10.78
#